data_AF-A0A1Y1CIE9-F1
#
_entry.id   AF-A0A1Y1CIE9-F1
#
_cell.length_a   1.000
_cell.length_b   1.000
_cell.length_c   1.000
_cell.angle_alpha   90.00
_cell.angle_beta   90.00
_cell.angle_gamma   90.00
#
_symmetry.space_group_name_H-M   'P 1'
#
loop_
_entity.id
_entity.type
_entity.pdbx_description
1 polymer ?
#
loop_
_entity_poly.entity_id
_entity_poly.type
_entity_poly.pdbx_seq_one_letter_code
_entity_poly.pdbx_strand_id
1 'polypeptide(L)'
;MNFSKKVFLAIVIILITKLTFGQATNSIILIETNMGNIKLMLYKETPKHRQNFLQLIENGHFDGTLFYRVIKGFVAQGGSQDSRNAPAGKMIGYGSSNRTIESEFNKKFFHKKGAIAAPRKPDNVNIFKESDISQFYIAHGRVFSDEELTLMEKEVNVPLRKRIVKRYLTLDKRAVLDSLKKADKVDEFRAIAKTIKGSIEFAYNSSNLKLEFSEARRKAYTTIGGVPHLDGNYTVFGEVVEGLDVLDKIVDLETDENDRPFQDVKMKVKILEY
;
A
#
# COMPACT_ATOMS: atom_id res chain seq x y z
N MET A 1 74.77 -1.34 29.54
CA MET A 1 74.12 -2.38 30.40
C MET A 1 72.76 -2.69 29.79
N ASN A 2 72.61 -3.90 29.26
CA ASN A 2 71.39 -4.44 28.63
C ASN A 2 70.26 -4.70 29.64
N PHE A 3 69.00 -4.66 29.19
CA PHE A 3 67.92 -5.68 29.33
C PHE A 3 66.58 -5.00 28.95
N SER A 4 66.10 -5.07 27.70
CA SER A 4 65.31 -6.14 27.05
C SER A 4 63.86 -6.28 27.57
N LYS A 5 62.87 -5.88 26.73
CA LYS A 5 61.71 -6.66 26.23
C LYS A 5 60.47 -5.80 25.95
N LYS A 6 60.08 -5.79 24.67
CA LYS A 6 58.70 -5.90 24.15
C LYS A 6 57.58 -5.19 24.92
N VAL A 7 57.11 -4.06 24.39
CA VAL A 7 55.67 -3.77 24.34
C VAL A 7 55.36 -3.22 22.95
N PHE A 8 54.90 -4.14 22.12
CA PHE A 8 54.21 -3.91 20.87
C PHE A 8 52.82 -3.38 21.26
N LEU A 9 52.58 -2.07 21.18
CA LEU A 9 51.27 -1.51 21.48
C LEU A 9 50.86 -0.48 20.42
N ALA A 10 50.15 -1.04 19.44
CA ALA A 10 48.91 -0.49 18.94
C ALA A 10 48.98 0.91 18.30
N ILE A 11 49.53 0.95 17.10
CA ILE A 11 49.03 1.86 16.06
C ILE A 11 47.59 1.40 15.74
N VAL A 12 46.62 1.86 16.54
CA VAL A 12 45.21 1.81 16.17
C VAL A 12 45.03 2.94 15.16
N ILE A 13 45.30 2.62 13.88
CA ILE A 13 44.70 3.36 12.78
C ILE A 13 43.20 3.15 12.91
N ILE A 14 42.54 4.11 13.53
CA ILE A 14 41.09 4.29 13.46
C ILE A 14 40.81 4.64 11.99
N LEU A 15 40.65 3.61 11.16
CA LEU A 15 40.01 3.71 9.87
C LEU A 15 38.52 3.92 10.19
N ILE A 16 38.13 5.17 10.49
CA ILE A 16 36.73 5.58 10.33
C ILE A 16 36.49 5.53 8.81
N THR A 17 36.11 4.35 8.33
CA THR A 17 35.30 4.27 7.13
C THR A 17 34.03 5.02 7.48
N LYS A 18 33.95 6.28 7.04
CA LYS A 18 32.66 6.91 6.81
C LYS A 18 31.97 6.02 5.79
N LEU A 19 31.21 5.03 6.26
CA LEU A 19 30.05 4.55 5.53
C LEU A 19 29.15 5.78 5.41
N THR A 20 29.40 6.56 4.36
CA THR A 20 28.35 7.37 3.77
C THR A 20 27.26 6.38 3.42
N PHE A 21 26.28 6.21 4.31
CA PHE A 21 24.96 5.83 3.89
C PHE A 21 24.54 6.91 2.90
N GLY A 22 24.84 6.70 1.62
CA GLY A 22 24.22 7.46 0.54
C GLY A 22 22.74 7.36 0.83
N GLN A 23 22.09 8.51 1.01
CA GLN A 23 20.66 8.53 1.26
C GLN A 23 20.01 7.81 0.09
N ALA A 24 19.46 6.61 0.33
CA ALA A 24 18.93 5.77 -0.73
C ALA A 24 17.98 6.63 -1.57
N THR A 25 18.35 6.80 -2.85
CA THR A 25 17.55 7.47 -3.86
C THR A 25 16.41 6.56 -4.28
N ASN A 26 15.36 7.14 -4.85
CA ASN A 26 14.30 6.33 -5.45
C ASN A 26 14.86 5.69 -6.73
N SER A 27 14.50 4.45 -7.00
CA SER A 27 14.90 3.76 -8.23
C SER A 27 13.94 4.10 -9.36
N ILE A 28 14.47 4.35 -10.56
CA ILE A 28 13.66 4.61 -11.75
C ILE A 28 13.66 3.37 -12.63
N ILE A 29 12.46 2.89 -12.97
CA ILE A 29 12.23 1.68 -13.76
C ILE A 29 11.51 2.06 -15.05
N LEU A 30 11.88 1.42 -16.16
CA LEU A 30 11.18 1.50 -17.44
C LEU A 30 10.46 0.18 -17.70
N ILE A 31 9.15 0.26 -17.93
CA ILE A 31 8.34 -0.81 -18.51
C ILE A 31 8.10 -0.46 -19.97
N GLU A 32 8.77 -1.18 -20.88
CA GLU A 32 8.53 -1.10 -22.32
C GLU A 32 7.38 -2.04 -22.67
N THR A 33 6.38 -1.54 -23.39
CA THR A 33 5.27 -2.36 -23.91
C THR A 33 5.03 -2.10 -25.38
N ASN A 34 4.29 -2.98 -26.05
CA ASN A 34 3.78 -2.73 -27.40
C ASN A 34 2.71 -1.62 -27.48
N MET A 35 2.32 -1.02 -26.35
CA MET A 35 1.39 0.10 -26.26
C MET A 35 2.09 1.44 -25.94
N GLY A 36 3.41 1.41 -25.71
CA GLY A 36 4.21 2.54 -25.27
C GLY A 36 4.98 2.24 -23.99
N ASN A 37 5.70 3.25 -23.50
CA ASN A 37 6.58 3.13 -22.35
C ASN A 37 5.95 3.73 -21.09
N ILE A 38 6.15 3.07 -19.96
CA ILE A 38 5.75 3.57 -18.64
C ILE A 38 7.02 3.66 -17.77
N LYS A 39 7.29 4.83 -17.19
CA LYS A 39 8.36 4.98 -16.19
C LYS A 39 7.77 4.97 -14.80
N LEU A 40 8.38 4.17 -13.93
CA LEU A 40 8.03 4.06 -12.52
C LEU A 40 9.14 4.63 -11.64
N MET A 41 8.77 5.16 -10.49
CA MET A 41 9.64 5.48 -9.38
C MET A 41 9.29 4.56 -8.20
N LEU A 42 10.25 3.78 -7.72
CA LEU A 42 10.08 2.92 -6.55
C LEU A 42 10.40 3.66 -5.26
N TYR A 43 9.60 3.44 -4.21
CA TYR A 43 9.75 4.10 -2.93
C TYR A 43 10.83 3.43 -2.07
N LYS A 44 11.71 4.24 -1.48
CA LYS A 44 12.71 3.77 -0.52
C LYS A 44 12.11 3.35 0.81
N GLU A 45 10.94 3.88 1.18
CA GLU A 45 10.25 3.56 2.42
C GLU A 45 9.49 2.21 2.38
N THR A 46 9.55 1.49 1.25
CA THR A 46 9.14 0.09 1.09
C THR A 46 10.32 -0.78 0.64
N PRO A 47 11.38 -0.91 1.48
CA PRO A 47 12.64 -1.50 1.08
C PRO A 47 12.52 -2.98 0.67
N LYS A 48 11.66 -3.77 1.31
CA LYS A 48 11.50 -5.20 0.98
C LYS A 48 10.88 -5.37 -0.40
N HIS A 49 9.81 -4.64 -0.71
CA HIS A 49 9.15 -4.71 -2.01
C HIS A 49 10.03 -4.12 -3.11
N ARG A 50 10.68 -2.98 -2.85
CA ARG A 50 11.63 -2.37 -3.78
C ARG A 50 12.75 -3.35 -4.13
N GLN A 51 13.41 -3.92 -3.13
CA GLN A 51 14.51 -4.86 -3.35
C GLN A 51 14.05 -6.10 -4.12
N ASN A 52 12.92 -6.70 -3.74
CA ASN A 52 12.36 -7.85 -4.45
C ASN A 52 12.04 -7.53 -5.91
N PHE A 53 11.41 -6.37 -6.18
CA PHE A 53 11.08 -5.97 -7.54
C PHE A 53 12.32 -5.74 -8.40
N LEU A 54 13.36 -5.09 -7.86
CA LEU A 54 14.65 -4.91 -8.54
C LEU A 54 15.31 -6.26 -8.87
N GLN A 55 15.35 -7.20 -7.91
CA GLN A 55 15.90 -8.53 -8.13
C GLN A 55 15.14 -9.31 -9.21
N LEU A 56 13.81 -9.17 -9.28
CA LEU A 56 13.02 -9.80 -10.34
C LEU A 56 13.34 -9.21 -11.72
N ILE A 57 13.58 -7.90 -11.81
CA ILE A 57 14.02 -7.26 -13.05
C ILE A 57 15.40 -7.78 -13.47
N GLU A 58 16.36 -7.81 -12.55
CA GLU A 58 17.73 -8.30 -12.82
C GLU A 58 17.75 -9.76 -13.30
N ASN A 59 16.83 -10.59 -12.79
CA ASN A 59 16.68 -11.98 -13.20
C ASN A 59 15.84 -12.16 -14.47
N GLY A 60 15.39 -11.08 -15.13
CA GLY A 60 14.57 -11.14 -16.34
C GLY A 60 13.15 -11.71 -16.11
N HIS A 61 12.66 -11.68 -14.88
CA HIS A 61 11.37 -12.29 -14.51
C HIS A 61 10.19 -11.71 -15.30
N PHE A 62 10.21 -10.41 -15.58
CA PHE A 62 9.11 -9.71 -16.25
C PHE A 62 9.16 -9.80 -17.79
N ASP A 63 10.30 -10.15 -18.36
CA ASP A 63 10.49 -10.10 -19.82
C ASP A 63 9.56 -11.09 -20.52
N GLY A 64 8.71 -10.56 -21.40
CA GLY A 64 7.69 -11.30 -22.14
C GLY A 64 6.44 -11.68 -21.33
N THR A 65 6.34 -11.26 -20.06
CA THR A 65 5.08 -11.37 -19.30
C THR A 65 4.07 -10.35 -19.79
N LEU A 66 2.80 -10.54 -19.43
CA LEU A 66 1.68 -9.72 -19.89
C LEU A 66 1.14 -8.82 -18.77
N PHE A 67 0.56 -7.68 -19.16
CA PHE A 67 -0.58 -7.15 -18.41
C PHE A 67 -1.78 -8.04 -18.74
N TYR A 68 -1.96 -9.08 -17.92
CA TYR A 68 -2.89 -10.17 -18.20
C TYR A 68 -4.29 -9.90 -17.68
N ARG A 69 -4.47 -8.90 -16.81
CA ARG A 69 -5.76 -8.51 -16.25
C ARG A 69 -5.85 -6.98 -16.22
N VAL A 70 -6.81 -6.42 -16.95
CA VAL A 70 -7.00 -4.96 -17.02
C VAL A 70 -8.47 -4.64 -16.81
N ILE A 71 -8.73 -3.67 -15.94
CA ILE A 71 -10.09 -3.22 -15.65
C ILE A 71 -10.10 -1.70 -15.66
N LYS A 72 -10.81 -1.15 -16.63
CA LYS A 72 -11.09 0.30 -16.70
C LYS A 72 -11.73 0.77 -15.41
N GLY A 73 -11.17 1.83 -14.83
CA GLY A 73 -11.63 2.36 -13.55
C GLY A 73 -11.06 1.67 -12.31
N PHE A 74 -10.18 0.67 -12.47
CA PHE A 74 -9.62 -0.09 -11.34
C PHE A 74 -8.10 -0.27 -11.46
N VAL A 75 -7.60 -1.29 -12.16
CA VAL A 75 -6.16 -1.62 -12.20
C VAL A 75 -5.73 -2.22 -13.55
N ALA A 76 -4.44 -2.10 -13.86
CA ALA A 76 -3.75 -2.96 -14.84
C ALA A 76 -2.76 -3.86 -14.08
N GLN A 77 -2.97 -5.17 -14.13
CA GLN A 77 -2.22 -6.16 -13.37
C GLN A 77 -1.37 -7.05 -14.30
N GLY A 78 -0.13 -7.31 -13.88
CA GLY A 78 0.85 -8.03 -14.68
C GLY A 78 1.98 -8.67 -13.89
N GLY A 79 2.97 -9.18 -14.62
CA GLY A 79 4.18 -9.78 -14.07
C GLY A 79 4.07 -11.26 -13.69
N SER A 80 2.91 -11.89 -13.89
CA SER A 80 2.76 -13.32 -13.62
C SER A 80 3.55 -14.16 -14.63
N GLN A 81 4.38 -15.10 -14.17
CA GLN A 81 5.28 -15.87 -15.05
C GLN A 81 4.51 -16.79 -16.02
N ASP A 82 3.37 -17.32 -15.58
CA ASP A 82 2.48 -18.17 -16.38
C ASP A 82 1.79 -17.43 -17.53
N SER A 83 1.82 -16.09 -17.53
CA SER A 83 1.33 -15.26 -18.64
C SER A 83 2.27 -15.25 -19.85
N ARG A 84 3.56 -15.57 -19.65
CA ARG A 84 4.56 -15.54 -20.71
C ARG A 84 4.20 -16.56 -21.80
N ASN A 85 4.02 -16.08 -23.03
CA ASN A 85 3.64 -16.88 -24.20
C ASN A 85 2.37 -17.73 -23.98
N ALA A 86 1.48 -17.31 -23.07
CA ALA A 86 0.24 -18.02 -22.83
C ALA A 86 -0.70 -17.87 -24.03
N PRO A 87 -1.29 -18.99 -24.55
CA PRO A 87 -2.25 -18.89 -25.64
C PRO A 87 -3.47 -18.06 -25.22
N ALA A 88 -4.14 -17.46 -26.21
CA ALA A 88 -5.37 -16.69 -25.99
C ALA A 88 -6.42 -17.53 -25.25
N GLY A 89 -7.18 -16.91 -24.35
CA GLY A 89 -8.21 -17.57 -23.54
C GLY A 89 -7.70 -18.51 -22.44
N LYS A 90 -6.38 -18.78 -22.35
CA LYS A 90 -5.83 -19.52 -21.22
C LYS A 90 -5.94 -18.67 -19.94
N MET A 91 -6.50 -19.27 -18.90
CA MET A 91 -6.53 -18.70 -17.56
C MET A 91 -5.09 -18.65 -16.99
N ILE A 92 -4.69 -17.47 -16.54
CA ILE A 92 -3.34 -17.11 -16.09
C ILE A 92 -3.43 -16.13 -14.92
N GLY A 93 -2.29 -15.80 -14.29
CA GLY A 93 -2.25 -14.91 -13.13
C GLY A 93 -2.13 -15.62 -11.79
N TYR A 94 -1.80 -16.92 -11.81
CA TYR A 94 -1.61 -17.70 -10.58
C TYR A 94 -0.27 -17.40 -9.88
N GLY A 95 0.58 -16.59 -10.50
CA GLY A 95 1.94 -16.33 -10.04
C GLY A 95 2.89 -17.49 -10.35
N SER A 96 4.15 -17.37 -9.93
CA SER A 96 5.18 -18.40 -10.12
C SER A 96 5.72 -19.02 -8.84
N SER A 97 5.33 -18.46 -7.70
CA SER A 97 6.02 -18.71 -6.45
C SER A 97 5.00 -18.85 -5.33
N ASN A 98 5.09 -19.93 -4.57
CA ASN A 98 4.38 -20.08 -3.30
C ASN A 98 4.94 -19.16 -2.20
N ARG A 99 5.98 -18.36 -2.51
CA ARG A 99 6.58 -17.40 -1.58
C ARG A 99 5.82 -16.09 -1.60
N THR A 100 5.72 -15.50 -0.41
CA THR A 100 5.11 -14.21 -0.13
C THR A 100 6.15 -13.27 0.48
N ILE A 101 5.82 -11.98 0.57
CA ILE A 101 6.62 -10.97 1.25
C ILE A 101 5.76 -10.22 2.26
N GLU A 102 6.31 -9.99 3.45
CA GLU A 102 5.61 -9.24 4.52
C GLU A 102 5.22 -7.83 4.04
N SER A 103 4.00 -7.41 4.34
CA SER A 103 3.43 -6.14 3.88
C SER A 103 4.16 -4.93 4.47
N GLU A 104 4.32 -3.87 3.68
CA GLU A 104 4.96 -2.61 4.10
C GLU A 104 3.95 -1.46 4.03
N PHE A 105 2.82 -1.60 4.73
CA PHE A 105 1.75 -0.60 4.69
C PHE A 105 2.23 0.74 5.27
N ASN A 106 2.16 1.79 4.45
CA ASN A 106 2.58 3.13 4.83
C ASN A 106 1.47 4.14 4.50
N LYS A 107 0.98 4.88 5.50
CA LYS A 107 -0.12 5.85 5.32
C LYS A 107 0.23 6.98 4.33
N LYS A 108 1.52 7.25 4.10
CA LYS A 108 2.01 8.22 3.10
C LYS A 108 1.70 7.77 1.67
N PHE A 109 1.69 6.46 1.42
CA PHE A 109 1.43 5.89 0.10
C PHE A 109 0.03 5.32 0.03
N PHE A 110 -0.65 5.59 -1.07
CA PHE A 110 -2.05 5.26 -1.27
C PHE A 110 -2.32 5.09 -2.76
N HIS A 111 -3.44 4.47 -3.09
CA HIS A 111 -3.74 3.99 -4.44
C HIS A 111 -4.25 5.09 -5.37
N LYS A 112 -3.57 6.24 -5.43
CA LYS A 112 -3.82 7.23 -6.49
C LYS A 112 -3.56 6.62 -7.87
N LYS A 113 -4.15 7.18 -8.92
CA LYS A 113 -3.85 6.79 -10.31
C LYS A 113 -2.33 6.82 -10.55
N GLY A 114 -1.80 5.74 -11.10
CA GLY A 114 -0.36 5.51 -11.29
C GLY A 114 0.35 4.83 -10.13
N ALA A 115 -0.26 4.64 -8.96
CA ALA A 115 0.39 3.90 -7.86
C ALA A 115 0.66 2.44 -8.26
N ILE A 116 1.87 1.93 -8.03
CA ILE A 116 2.19 0.51 -8.22
C ILE A 116 2.15 -0.20 -6.87
N ALA A 117 1.47 -1.35 -6.84
CA ALA A 117 1.28 -2.14 -5.63
C ALA A 117 1.29 -3.65 -5.93
N ALA A 118 1.53 -4.44 -4.88
CA ALA A 118 1.61 -5.89 -4.99
C ALA A 118 0.24 -6.53 -4.63
N PRO A 119 -0.27 -7.48 -5.44
CA PRO A 119 -1.49 -8.20 -5.11
C PRO A 119 -1.25 -9.19 -3.97
N ARG A 120 -2.32 -9.74 -3.41
CA ARG A 120 -2.26 -10.77 -2.37
C ARG A 120 -3.50 -11.65 -2.40
N LYS A 121 -3.40 -12.82 -1.77
CA LYS A 121 -4.57 -13.67 -1.49
C LYS A 121 -5.56 -12.97 -0.53
N PRO A 122 -6.85 -13.35 -0.56
CA PRO A 122 -7.87 -12.77 0.32
C PRO A 122 -7.63 -13.10 1.80
N ASP A 123 -8.21 -12.29 2.70
CA ASP A 123 -7.95 -12.32 4.15
C ASP A 123 -8.28 -13.67 4.80
N ASN A 124 -9.25 -14.42 4.27
CA ASN A 124 -9.63 -15.75 4.77
C ASN A 124 -8.54 -16.83 4.55
N VAL A 125 -7.62 -16.59 3.62
CA VAL A 125 -6.46 -17.45 3.34
C VAL A 125 -5.17 -16.81 3.84
N ASN A 126 -5.07 -15.48 3.77
CA ASN A 126 -3.87 -14.71 4.07
C ASN A 126 -4.15 -13.66 5.16
N ILE A 127 -4.18 -14.13 6.40
CA ILE A 127 -4.50 -13.31 7.59
C ILE A 127 -3.46 -12.20 7.80
N PHE A 128 -2.19 -12.48 7.47
CA PHE A 128 -1.08 -11.53 7.61
C PHE A 128 -0.97 -10.54 6.45
N LYS A 129 -1.84 -10.68 5.43
CA LYS A 129 -1.91 -9.81 4.26
C LYS A 129 -0.59 -9.72 3.48
N GLU A 130 0.23 -10.77 3.52
CA GLU A 130 1.51 -10.83 2.81
C GLU A 130 1.28 -10.72 1.29
N SER A 131 2.19 -10.06 0.58
CA SER A 131 2.05 -9.81 -0.84
C SER A 131 2.61 -10.96 -1.67
N ASP A 132 2.03 -11.18 -2.86
CA ASP A 132 2.65 -11.98 -3.91
C ASP A 132 3.96 -11.30 -4.34
N ILE A 133 5.04 -12.07 -4.41
CA ILE A 133 6.36 -11.51 -4.75
C ILE A 133 6.54 -11.24 -6.24
N SER A 134 5.82 -11.97 -7.09
CA SER A 134 6.10 -12.10 -8.52
C SER A 134 5.24 -11.18 -9.39
N GLN A 135 4.16 -10.64 -8.84
CA GLN A 135 3.15 -9.90 -9.57
C GLN A 135 3.04 -8.46 -9.06
N PHE A 136 2.51 -7.58 -9.90
CA PHE A 136 2.21 -6.21 -9.53
C PHE A 136 0.96 -5.72 -10.26
N TYR A 137 0.37 -4.63 -9.77
CA TYR A 137 -0.63 -3.88 -10.51
C TYR A 137 -0.36 -2.38 -10.41
N ILE A 138 -0.78 -1.66 -11.46
CA ILE A 138 -0.80 -0.21 -11.50
C ILE A 138 -2.24 0.24 -11.30
N ALA A 139 -2.48 1.10 -10.31
CA ALA A 139 -3.79 1.68 -10.04
C ALA A 139 -4.19 2.61 -11.20
N HIS A 140 -5.32 2.34 -11.84
CA HIS A 140 -5.95 3.28 -12.76
C HIS A 140 -7.03 4.07 -12.01
N GLY A 141 -7.99 3.37 -11.41
CA GLY A 141 -9.00 3.99 -10.57
C GLY A 141 -9.94 4.94 -11.31
N ARG A 142 -10.67 5.75 -10.54
CA ARG A 142 -11.52 6.83 -11.04
C ARG A 142 -11.39 8.08 -10.17
N VAL A 143 -11.89 9.19 -10.69
CA VAL A 143 -12.07 10.42 -9.90
C VAL A 143 -13.28 10.26 -8.98
N PHE A 144 -13.16 10.83 -7.78
CA PHE A 144 -14.21 10.89 -6.76
C PHE A 144 -14.59 12.34 -6.52
N SER A 145 -15.87 12.59 -6.23
CA SER A 145 -16.32 13.84 -5.64
C SER A 145 -15.90 13.95 -4.17
N ASP A 146 -15.88 15.18 -3.65
CA ASP A 146 -15.57 15.40 -2.24
C ASP A 146 -16.63 14.76 -1.34
N GLU A 147 -17.89 14.82 -1.77
CA GLU A 147 -19.05 14.22 -1.11
C GLU A 147 -18.93 12.70 -1.02
N GLU A 148 -18.50 12.03 -2.09
CA GLU A 148 -18.24 10.58 -2.07
C GLU A 148 -17.18 10.22 -1.04
N LEU A 149 -16.05 10.93 -1.02
CA LEU A 149 -14.98 10.67 -0.05
C LEU A 149 -15.44 10.90 1.39
N THR A 150 -16.23 11.95 1.63
CA THR A 150 -16.84 12.21 2.93
C THR A 150 -17.87 11.14 3.32
N LEU A 151 -18.62 10.60 2.37
CA LEU A 151 -19.54 9.50 2.62
C LEU A 151 -18.77 8.24 3.02
N MET A 152 -17.69 7.90 2.31
CA MET A 152 -16.82 6.77 2.66
C MET A 152 -16.25 6.88 4.08
N GLU A 153 -15.79 8.07 4.49
CA GLU A 153 -15.34 8.31 5.87
C GLU A 153 -16.48 8.04 6.87
N LYS A 154 -17.70 8.51 6.59
CA LYS A 154 -18.86 8.29 7.47
C LYS A 154 -19.24 6.81 7.56
N GLU A 155 -19.23 6.07 6.46
CA GLU A 155 -19.55 4.64 6.41
C GLU A 155 -18.63 3.81 7.30
N VAL A 156 -17.35 4.18 7.41
CA VAL A 156 -16.39 3.53 8.31
C VAL A 156 -16.51 4.08 9.73
N ASN A 157 -16.52 5.40 9.89
CA ASN A 157 -16.34 6.06 11.18
C ASN A 157 -17.59 6.03 12.05
N VAL A 158 -18.80 6.08 11.48
CA VAL A 158 -20.04 6.07 12.26
C VAL A 158 -20.25 4.72 12.97
N PRO A 159 -20.17 3.56 12.30
CA PRO A 159 -20.23 2.27 12.98
C PRO A 159 -19.07 2.06 13.97
N LEU A 160 -17.86 2.50 13.62
CA LEU A 160 -16.72 2.47 14.54
C LEU A 160 -17.01 3.22 15.85
N ARG A 161 -17.49 4.47 15.75
CA ARG A 161 -17.84 5.27 16.92
C ARG A 161 -18.97 4.63 17.72
N LYS A 162 -20.00 4.08 17.07
CA LYS A 162 -21.08 3.34 17.76
C LYS A 162 -20.54 2.14 18.56
N ARG A 163 -19.62 1.35 17.99
CA ARG A 163 -18.99 0.22 18.70
C ARG A 163 -18.17 0.68 19.90
N ILE A 164 -17.38 1.74 19.75
CA ILE A 164 -16.58 2.31 20.84
C ILE A 164 -17.49 2.84 21.95
N VAL A 165 -18.52 3.62 21.62
CA VAL A 165 -19.50 4.11 22.60
C VAL A 165 -20.12 2.94 23.36
N LYS A 166 -20.56 1.87 22.67
CA LYS A 166 -21.13 0.67 23.31
C LYS A 166 -20.14 -0.01 24.27
N ARG A 167 -18.84 0.00 23.97
CA ARG A 167 -17.78 -0.56 24.83
C ARG A 167 -17.56 0.25 26.12
N TYR A 168 -17.60 1.58 26.04
CA TYR A 168 -17.27 2.45 27.18
C TYR A 168 -18.49 2.90 27.99
N LEU A 169 -19.65 3.07 27.35
CA LEU A 169 -20.94 3.43 27.96
C LEU A 169 -21.85 2.18 28.02
N THR A 170 -21.49 1.28 28.93
CA THR A 170 -22.23 0.04 29.22
C THR A 170 -23.60 0.31 29.82
N LEU A 171 -24.46 -0.72 29.90
CA LEU A 171 -25.77 -0.61 30.54
C LEU A 171 -25.65 -0.17 32.01
N ASP A 172 -24.71 -0.74 32.77
CA ASP A 172 -24.51 -0.36 34.17
C ASP A 172 -24.07 1.10 34.33
N LYS A 173 -23.14 1.55 33.47
CA LYS A 173 -22.71 2.96 33.48
C LYS A 173 -23.84 3.90 33.09
N ARG A 174 -24.72 3.51 32.16
CA ARG A 174 -25.94 4.27 31.85
C ARG A 174 -26.86 4.35 33.05
N ALA A 175 -27.12 3.22 33.72
CA ALA A 175 -27.97 3.18 34.90
C ALA A 175 -27.42 4.05 36.06
N VAL A 176 -26.10 4.07 36.27
CA VAL A 176 -25.43 4.96 37.23
C VAL A 176 -25.66 6.43 36.85
N LEU A 177 -25.40 6.81 35.60
CA LEU A 177 -25.62 8.18 35.13
C LEU A 177 -27.08 8.61 35.25
N ASP A 178 -28.03 7.74 34.90
CA ASP A 178 -29.47 8.00 35.01
C ASP A 178 -29.90 8.18 36.48
N SER A 179 -29.32 7.39 37.39
CA SER A 179 -29.58 7.49 38.83
C SER A 179 -29.03 8.80 39.41
N LEU A 180 -27.81 9.20 39.04
CA LEU A 180 -27.22 10.48 39.44
C LEU A 180 -28.03 11.67 38.93
N LYS A 181 -28.52 11.59 37.68
CA LYS A 181 -29.39 12.60 37.10
C LYS A 181 -30.73 12.72 37.84
N LYS A 182 -31.35 11.60 38.23
CA LYS A 182 -32.59 11.59 39.03
C LYS A 182 -32.40 12.14 40.45
N ALA A 183 -31.22 11.95 41.02
CA ALA A 183 -30.86 12.43 42.36
C ALA A 183 -30.31 13.86 42.38
N ASP A 184 -30.32 14.57 41.24
CA ASP A 184 -29.75 15.91 41.06
C ASP A 184 -28.27 16.03 41.49
N LYS A 185 -27.52 14.93 41.40
CA LYS A 185 -26.09 14.84 41.70
C LYS A 185 -25.25 15.28 40.51
N VAL A 186 -25.32 16.58 40.22
CA VAL A 186 -24.77 17.18 38.99
C VAL A 186 -23.26 17.02 38.89
N ASP A 187 -22.52 17.20 39.99
CA ASP A 187 -21.05 17.16 39.97
C ASP A 187 -20.53 15.74 39.79
N GLU A 188 -21.11 14.75 40.47
CA GLU A 188 -20.77 13.34 40.28
C GLU A 188 -21.14 12.87 38.87
N PHE A 189 -22.32 13.27 38.37
CA PHE A 189 -22.72 12.98 36.99
C PHE A 189 -21.68 13.53 35.99
N ARG A 190 -21.29 14.81 36.14
CA ARG A 190 -20.33 15.47 35.26
C ARG A 190 -18.96 14.81 35.33
N ALA A 191 -18.49 14.45 36.53
CA ALA A 191 -17.21 13.79 36.72
C ALA A 191 -17.16 12.44 35.98
N ILE A 192 -18.18 11.60 36.16
CA ILE A 192 -18.26 10.29 35.49
C ILE A 192 -18.45 10.45 33.98
N ALA A 193 -19.36 11.32 33.54
CA ALA A 193 -19.62 11.57 32.13
C ALA A 193 -18.36 12.10 31.41
N LYS A 194 -17.59 13.00 32.04
CA LYS A 194 -16.32 13.50 31.51
C LYS A 194 -15.32 12.38 31.32
N THR A 195 -15.17 11.50 32.31
CA THR A 195 -14.26 10.34 32.23
C THR A 195 -14.65 9.41 31.09
N ILE A 196 -15.94 9.03 31.00
CA ILE A 196 -16.44 8.15 29.94
C ILE A 196 -16.23 8.80 28.56
N LYS A 197 -16.58 10.08 28.41
CA LYS A 197 -16.37 10.82 27.16
C LYS A 197 -14.90 10.86 26.79
N GLY A 198 -14.01 11.13 27.76
CA GLY A 198 -12.56 11.12 27.54
C GLY A 198 -12.06 9.77 27.03
N SER A 199 -12.51 8.67 27.63
CA SER A 199 -12.14 7.32 27.16
C SER A 199 -12.67 7.00 25.75
N ILE A 200 -13.89 7.44 25.42
CA ILE A 200 -14.47 7.29 24.09
C ILE A 200 -13.66 8.07 23.05
N GLU A 201 -13.38 9.34 23.31
CA GLU A 201 -12.62 10.20 22.38
C GLU A 201 -11.19 9.68 22.20
N PHE A 202 -10.53 9.26 23.27
CA PHE A 202 -9.19 8.65 23.18
C PHE A 202 -9.21 7.39 22.31
N ALA A 203 -10.12 6.46 22.57
CA ALA A 203 -10.25 5.22 21.81
C ALA A 203 -10.62 5.46 20.33
N TYR A 204 -11.45 6.47 20.05
CA TYR A 204 -11.83 6.82 18.68
C TYR A 204 -10.67 7.48 17.92
N ASN A 205 -9.99 8.46 18.53
CA ASN A 205 -8.91 9.20 17.88
C ASN A 205 -7.62 8.37 17.72
N SER A 206 -7.39 7.38 18.60
CA SER A 206 -6.25 6.45 18.49
C SER A 206 -6.54 5.21 17.63
N SER A 207 -7.76 5.05 17.10
CA SER A 207 -8.13 3.86 16.34
C SER A 207 -7.44 3.83 14.98
N ASN A 208 -6.73 2.73 14.68
CA ASN A 208 -6.22 2.44 13.34
C ASN A 208 -7.33 2.10 12.33
N LEU A 209 -8.56 1.84 12.79
CA LEU A 209 -9.72 1.56 11.95
C LEU A 209 -10.46 2.83 11.50
N LYS A 210 -10.11 4.00 12.06
CA LYS A 210 -10.67 5.27 11.63
C LYS A 210 -10.17 5.59 10.22
N LEU A 211 -11.09 5.87 9.31
CA LEU A 211 -10.78 6.34 7.97
C LEU A 211 -10.80 7.86 7.94
N GLU A 212 -9.71 8.47 7.51
CA GLU A 212 -9.61 9.92 7.35
C GLU A 212 -8.67 10.19 6.19
N PHE A 213 -9.20 10.81 5.13
CA PHE A 213 -8.39 11.20 3.98
C PHE A 213 -7.62 12.47 4.34
N SER A 214 -6.29 12.42 4.27
CA SER A 214 -5.48 13.64 4.34
C SER A 214 -5.81 14.56 3.17
N GLU A 215 -5.52 15.86 3.32
CA GLU A 215 -5.75 16.84 2.25
C GLU A 215 -5.09 16.43 0.93
N ALA A 216 -3.84 15.98 0.98
CA ALA A 216 -3.12 15.49 -0.19
C ALA A 216 -3.79 14.27 -0.84
N ARG A 217 -4.32 13.35 -0.03
CA ARG A 217 -5.00 12.15 -0.51
C ARG A 217 -6.35 12.49 -1.14
N ARG A 218 -7.12 13.36 -0.49
CA ARG A 218 -8.39 13.89 -1.00
C ARG A 218 -8.16 14.60 -2.33
N LYS A 219 -7.20 15.52 -2.40
CA LYS A 219 -6.81 16.22 -3.63
C LYS A 219 -6.44 15.24 -4.75
N ALA A 220 -5.67 14.20 -4.47
CA ALA A 220 -5.32 13.21 -5.49
C ALA A 220 -6.57 12.47 -6.02
N TYR A 221 -7.43 11.97 -5.14
CA TYR A 221 -8.64 11.25 -5.55
C TYR A 221 -9.69 12.13 -6.25
N THR A 222 -9.74 13.43 -5.97
CA THR A 222 -10.64 14.37 -6.64
C THR A 222 -10.08 14.95 -7.94
N THR A 223 -8.80 14.75 -8.24
CA THR A 223 -8.16 15.31 -9.45
C THR A 223 -7.72 14.25 -10.44
N ILE A 224 -6.77 13.39 -10.04
CA ILE A 224 -6.22 12.33 -10.89
C ILE A 224 -6.93 10.99 -10.69
N GLY A 225 -7.64 10.84 -9.58
CA GLY A 225 -8.38 9.62 -9.23
C GLY A 225 -7.52 8.55 -8.56
N GLY A 226 -8.11 7.37 -8.39
CA GLY A 226 -7.47 6.22 -7.78
C GLY A 226 -8.43 5.17 -7.24
N VAL A 227 -7.96 4.38 -6.27
CA VAL A 227 -8.64 3.20 -5.75
C VAL A 227 -8.64 3.20 -4.21
N PRO A 228 -9.35 4.14 -3.55
CA PRO A 228 -9.26 4.39 -2.11
C PRO A 228 -9.57 3.16 -1.23
N HIS A 229 -10.40 2.22 -1.69
CA HIS A 229 -10.74 1.03 -0.91
C HIS A 229 -9.58 0.02 -0.75
N LEU A 230 -8.50 0.15 -1.53
CA LEU A 230 -7.29 -0.67 -1.38
C LEU A 230 -6.30 -0.06 -0.36
N ASP A 231 -6.49 1.18 0.07
CA ASP A 231 -5.58 1.87 0.98
C ASP A 231 -5.41 1.11 2.30
N GLY A 232 -4.15 1.00 2.75
CA GLY A 232 -3.80 0.31 4.00
C GLY A 232 -4.04 -1.21 3.99
N ASN A 233 -4.37 -1.78 2.82
CA ASN A 233 -4.62 -3.22 2.66
C ASN A 233 -3.67 -3.91 1.68
N TYR A 234 -2.97 -3.13 0.85
CA TYR A 234 -2.00 -3.60 -0.15
C TYR A 234 -0.77 -2.69 -0.09
N THR A 235 0.41 -3.27 -0.28
CA THR A 235 1.66 -2.49 -0.25
C THR A 235 1.80 -1.69 -1.53
N VAL A 236 1.66 -0.36 -1.44
CA VAL A 236 2.05 0.56 -2.50
C VAL A 236 3.54 0.81 -2.38
N PHE A 237 4.32 0.41 -3.39
CA PHE A 237 5.79 0.43 -3.36
C PHE A 237 6.42 1.34 -4.43
N GLY A 238 5.60 2.09 -5.16
CA GLY A 238 6.07 3.10 -6.10
C GLY A 238 4.92 3.81 -6.81
N GLU A 239 5.26 4.57 -7.86
CA GLU A 239 4.30 5.24 -8.73
C GLU A 239 4.81 5.43 -10.15
N VAL A 240 3.88 5.57 -11.10
CA VAL A 240 4.14 6.04 -12.45
C VAL A 240 4.54 7.51 -12.42
N VAL A 241 5.66 7.84 -13.04
CA VAL A 241 6.14 9.22 -13.22
C VAL A 241 6.02 9.70 -14.66
N GLU A 242 6.01 8.79 -15.63
CA GLU A 242 5.73 9.09 -17.05
C GLU A 242 4.94 7.92 -17.69
N GLY A 243 4.07 8.21 -18.66
CA GLY A 243 3.29 7.19 -19.37
C GLY A 243 1.93 6.85 -18.75
N LEU A 244 1.28 7.79 -18.06
CA LEU A 244 -0.11 7.62 -17.62
C LEU A 244 -1.09 7.48 -18.79
N ASP A 245 -0.81 8.12 -19.94
CA ASP A 245 -1.60 7.93 -21.17
C ASP A 245 -1.45 6.51 -21.74
N VAL A 246 -0.29 5.87 -21.55
CA VAL A 246 -0.06 4.47 -21.92
C VAL A 246 -0.85 3.55 -21.00
N LEU A 247 -0.89 3.83 -19.69
CA LEU A 247 -1.77 3.12 -18.77
C LEU A 247 -3.24 3.21 -19.21
N ASP A 248 -3.69 4.40 -19.61
CA ASP A 248 -5.06 4.64 -20.08
C ASP A 248 -5.38 3.82 -21.33
N LYS A 249 -4.44 3.78 -22.30
CA LYS A 249 -4.56 2.92 -23.49
C LYS A 249 -4.66 1.44 -23.14
N ILE A 250 -3.91 0.97 -22.14
CA ILE A 250 -3.89 -0.44 -21.74
C ILE A 250 -5.21 -0.84 -21.07
N VAL A 251 -5.76 -0.03 -20.16
CA VAL A 251 -7.02 -0.35 -19.48
C VAL A 251 -8.26 -0.18 -20.35
N ASP A 252 -8.13 0.53 -21.47
CA ASP A 252 -9.20 0.72 -22.46
C ASP A 252 -9.29 -0.41 -23.50
N LEU A 253 -8.39 -1.40 -23.45
CA LEU A 253 -8.46 -2.58 -24.31
C LEU A 253 -9.72 -3.42 -24.02
N GLU A 254 -10.30 -3.99 -25.07
CA GLU A 254 -11.36 -4.99 -24.92
C GLU A 254 -10.80 -6.26 -24.26
N THR A 255 -11.55 -6.78 -23.30
CA THR A 255 -11.17 -7.94 -22.50
C THR A 255 -12.17 -9.09 -22.65
N ASP A 256 -11.70 -10.30 -22.37
CA ASP A 256 -12.56 -11.46 -22.15
C ASP A 256 -13.27 -11.40 -20.78
N GLU A 257 -14.02 -12.45 -20.47
CA GLU A 257 -14.78 -12.61 -19.21
C GLU A 257 -13.90 -12.66 -17.95
N ASN A 258 -12.59 -12.87 -18.10
CA ASN A 258 -11.61 -12.92 -17.01
C ASN A 258 -10.78 -11.63 -16.90
N ASP A 259 -11.25 -10.54 -17.52
CA ASP A 259 -10.58 -9.25 -17.62
C ASP A 259 -9.24 -9.31 -18.40
N ARG A 260 -8.98 -10.38 -19.17
CA ARG A 260 -7.76 -10.51 -19.97
C ARG A 260 -7.94 -9.78 -21.31
N PRO A 261 -7.03 -8.86 -21.69
CA PRO A 261 -7.07 -8.24 -23.02
C PRO A 261 -7.05 -9.27 -24.15
N PHE A 262 -7.89 -9.09 -25.17
CA PHE A 262 -7.79 -9.88 -26.42
C PHE A 262 -6.48 -9.60 -27.16
N GLN A 263 -6.00 -8.36 -27.08
CA GLN A 263 -4.67 -7.97 -27.54
C GLN A 263 -3.67 -8.09 -26.39
N ASP A 264 -2.76 -9.05 -26.47
CA ASP A 264 -1.68 -9.19 -25.49
C ASP A 264 -0.86 -7.89 -25.37
N VAL A 265 -0.70 -7.41 -24.13
CA VAL A 265 0.20 -6.30 -23.79
C VAL A 265 1.45 -6.88 -23.14
N LYS A 266 2.47 -7.12 -23.95
CA LYS A 266 3.75 -7.70 -23.52
C LYS A 266 4.63 -6.64 -22.89
N MET A 267 5.36 -7.01 -21.85
CA MET A 267 6.31 -6.11 -21.20
C MET A 267 7.76 -6.59 -21.26
N LYS A 268 8.66 -5.61 -21.28
CA LYS A 268 10.08 -5.77 -20.95
C LYS A 268 10.42 -4.73 -19.89
N VAL A 269 11.10 -5.12 -18.82
CA VAL A 269 11.33 -4.22 -17.68
C VAL A 269 12.82 -4.00 -17.47
N LYS A 270 13.23 -2.74 -17.27
CA LYS A 270 14.63 -2.34 -17.11
C LYS A 270 14.78 -1.37 -15.95
N ILE A 271 15.90 -1.48 -15.23
CA ILE A 271 16.32 -0.48 -14.25
C ILE A 271 17.03 0.64 -15.02
N LEU A 272 16.56 1.88 -14.86
CA LEU A 272 17.24 3.07 -15.40
C LEU A 272 18.18 3.68 -14.35
N GLU A 273 17.72 3.75 -13.09
CA GLU A 273 18.45 4.34 -11.96
C GLU A 273 18.20 3.54 -10.67
N TYR A 274 19.22 3.43 -9.81
CA TYR A 274 19.14 2.70 -8.53
C TYR A 274 18.74 3.58 -7.35
#